data_AF-A0A7S2X7Y7-F1
#
_entry.id   AF-A0A7S2X7Y7-F1
#
_cell.length_a   1.000
_cell.length_b   1.000
_cell.length_c   1.000
_cell.angle_alpha   90.00
_cell.angle_beta   90.00
_cell.angle_gamma   90.00
#
_symmetry.space_group_name_H-M   'P 1'
#
loop_
_entity.id
_entity.type
_entity.pdbx_description
1 polymer ?
#
loop_
_entity_poly.entity_id
_entity_poly.type
_entity_poly.pdbx_seq_one_letter_code
_entity_poly.pdbx_strand_id
1 'polypeptide(L)'
;LVLRGLDTVEDDMKIDMKQKAPLLLNFHEIIEKDGWNIKGIGDTKDYILLMEQFDKVIAEYKRLKPGYQAAIKDITKKMGKGMCDFAEKMGVDSLEEWDLYCHYVAG
;
A
#
# COMPACT_ATOMS: atom_id res chain seq x y z
N LEU A 1 -7.54 3.03 6.20
CA LEU A 1 -7.92 2.90 4.77
C LEU A 1 -6.71 3.03 3.85
N VAL A 2 -5.85 4.06 3.99
CA VAL A 2 -4.62 4.19 3.18
C VAL A 2 -3.78 2.90 3.18
N LEU A 3 -3.37 2.42 4.36
CA LEU A 3 -2.56 1.20 4.46
C LEU A 3 -3.30 -0.06 3.99
N ARG A 4 -4.62 -0.12 4.13
CA ARG A 4 -5.43 -1.22 3.58
C ARG A 4 -5.45 -1.20 2.04
N GLY A 5 -5.44 -0.01 1.43
CA GLY A 5 -5.32 0.11 -0.02
C GLY A 5 -3.94 -0.32 -0.53
N LEU A 6 -2.89 -0.04 0.23
CA LEU A 6 -1.53 -0.54 -0.06
C LEU A 6 -1.49 -2.08 0.03
N ASP A 7 -2.00 -2.64 1.12
CA ASP A 7 -2.13 -4.08 1.38
C ASP A 7 -2.92 -4.79 0.26
N THR A 8 -4.03 -4.19 -0.21
CA THR A 8 -4.82 -4.74 -1.31
C THR A 8 -4.03 -4.86 -2.62
N VAL A 9 -3.07 -3.95 -2.88
CA VAL A 9 -2.18 -4.04 -4.06
C VAL A 9 -1.14 -5.14 -3.87
N GLU A 10 -0.65 -5.31 -2.64
CA GLU A 10 0.35 -6.32 -2.29
C GLU A 10 -0.23 -7.73 -2.40
N ASP A 11 -1.39 -7.97 -1.79
CA ASP A 11 -2.07 -9.27 -1.70
C ASP A 11 -2.61 -9.77 -3.05
N ASP A 12 -2.86 -8.87 -4.02
CA ASP A 12 -3.44 -9.27 -5.30
C ASP A 12 -2.41 -9.98 -6.18
N MET A 13 -2.45 -11.32 -6.14
CA MET A 13 -1.59 -12.21 -6.92
C MET A 13 -1.87 -12.19 -8.44
N LYS A 14 -2.91 -11.49 -8.91
CA LYS A 14 -3.20 -11.35 -10.35
C LYS A 14 -2.44 -10.21 -10.99
N ILE A 15 -1.84 -9.31 -10.20
CA ILE A 15 -1.05 -8.18 -10.69
C ILE A 15 0.39 -8.65 -10.93
N ASP A 16 0.89 -8.48 -12.15
CA ASP A 16 2.28 -8.76 -12.48
C ASP A 16 3.24 -7.84 -11.69
N MET A 17 4.41 -8.36 -11.32
CA MET A 17 5.39 -7.61 -10.52
C MET A 17 5.84 -6.30 -11.19
N LYS A 18 5.86 -6.22 -12.53
CA LYS A 18 6.20 -4.97 -13.24
C LYS A 18 5.17 -3.87 -13.02
N GLN A 19 3.93 -4.23 -12.71
CA GLN A 19 2.87 -3.29 -12.37
C GLN A 19 2.76 -3.09 -10.86
N LYS A 20 2.93 -4.16 -10.08
CA LYS A 20 2.83 -4.13 -8.61
C LYS A 20 3.93 -3.29 -7.97
N ALA A 21 5.20 -3.49 -8.33
CA ALA A 21 6.32 -2.81 -7.70
C ALA A 21 6.22 -1.26 -7.78
N PRO A 22 5.91 -0.65 -8.96
CA PRO A 22 5.70 0.79 -9.03
C PRO A 22 4.53 1.29 -8.17
N LEU A 23 3.45 0.50 -8.04
CA LEU A 23 2.30 0.87 -7.21
C LEU A 23 2.66 0.87 -5.72
N LEU A 24 3.35 -0.17 -5.25
CA LEU A 24 3.80 -0.28 -3.85
C LEU A 24 4.80 0.82 -3.48
N LEU A 25 5.85 0.99 -4.29
CA LEU A 25 6.91 1.97 -4.03
C LEU A 25 6.39 3.41 -4.03
N ASN A 26 5.43 3.72 -4.90
CA ASN A 26 4.92 5.09 -5.08
C ASN A 26 3.57 5.32 -4.42
N PHE A 27 3.05 4.39 -3.61
CA PHE A 27 1.72 4.53 -3.00
C PHE A 27 1.59 5.79 -2.13
N HIS A 28 2.68 6.16 -1.45
CA HIS A 28 2.80 7.39 -0.66
C HIS A 28 2.70 8.68 -1.50
N GLU A 29 2.97 8.63 -2.80
CA GLU A 29 2.73 9.74 -3.74
C GLU A 29 1.36 9.62 -4.42
N ILE A 30 0.82 8.40 -4.54
CA ILE A 30 -0.54 8.17 -5.05
C ILE A 30 -1.58 8.81 -4.12
N ILE A 31 -1.42 8.72 -2.81
CA ILE A 31 -2.33 9.35 -1.84
C ILE A 31 -2.36 10.89 -1.91
N GLU A 32 -1.43 11.50 -2.65
CA GLU A 32 -1.41 12.94 -2.92
C GLU A 32 -2.11 13.32 -4.24
N LYS A 33 -2.52 12.34 -5.06
CA LYS A 33 -3.13 12.58 -6.38
C LYS A 33 -4.66 12.62 -6.26
N ASP A 34 -5.24 13.80 -6.47
CA ASP A 34 -6.70 13.95 -6.45
C ASP A 34 -7.39 13.09 -7.51
N GLY A 35 -8.48 12.42 -7.11
CA GLY A 35 -9.29 11.61 -8.02
C GLY A 35 -8.66 10.27 -8.41
N TRP A 36 -7.53 9.87 -7.82
CA TRP A 36 -6.92 8.59 -8.14
C TRP A 36 -7.77 7.42 -7.63
N ASN A 37 -8.02 6.44 -8.51
CA ASN A 37 -8.61 5.15 -8.21
C ASN A 37 -8.13 4.11 -9.24
N ILE A 38 -8.39 2.84 -8.98
CA ILE A 38 -8.02 1.73 -9.87
C ILE A 38 -9.05 0.61 -9.79
N LYS A 39 -9.41 0.05 -10.95
CA LYS A 39 -10.42 -1.00 -11.07
C LYS A 39 -9.79 -2.39 -11.11
N GLY A 40 -10.50 -3.37 -10.58
CA GLY A 40 -10.14 -4.78 -10.70
C GLY A 40 -8.92 -5.22 -9.88
N ILE A 41 -8.49 -4.43 -8.90
CA ILE A 41 -7.47 -4.78 -7.92
C ILE A 41 -8.15 -5.17 -6.61
N GLY A 42 -7.87 -6.36 -6.10
CA GLY A 42 -8.39 -6.90 -4.86
C GLY A 42 -8.87 -8.35 -4.98
N ASP A 43 -8.77 -9.10 -3.89
CA ASP A 43 -9.17 -10.50 -3.76
C ASP A 43 -10.67 -10.67 -3.42
N THR A 44 -11.24 -9.69 -2.71
CA THR A 44 -12.64 -9.64 -2.28
C THR A 44 -13.39 -8.46 -2.89
N LYS A 45 -14.72 -8.54 -2.91
CA LYS A 45 -15.58 -7.44 -3.42
C LYS A 45 -15.38 -6.13 -2.67
N ASP A 46 -15.15 -6.21 -1.35
CA ASP A 46 -15.00 -5.01 -0.51
C ASP A 46 -13.68 -4.30 -0.79
N TYR A 47 -12.60 -5.04 -1.05
CA TYR A 47 -11.30 -4.44 -1.38
C TYR A 47 -11.26 -3.92 -2.81
N ILE A 48 -11.92 -4.59 -3.75
CA ILE A 48 -12.15 -4.03 -5.09
C ILE A 48 -12.88 -2.70 -4.97
N LEU A 49 -13.97 -2.64 -4.20
CA LEU A 49 -14.73 -1.40 -3.99
C LEU A 49 -13.87 -0.30 -3.34
N LEU A 50 -13.01 -0.65 -2.38
CA LEU A 50 -12.06 0.28 -1.77
C LEU A 50 -11.14 0.92 -2.82
N MET A 51 -10.55 0.11 -3.70
CA MET A 51 -9.63 0.60 -4.73
C MET A 51 -10.34 1.39 -5.83
N GLU A 52 -11.57 1.00 -6.19
CA GLU A 52 -12.40 1.70 -7.17
C GLU A 52 -12.90 3.05 -6.67
N GLN A 53 -13.02 3.24 -5.35
CA GLN A 53 -13.46 4.48 -4.72
C GLN A 53 -12.36 5.15 -3.88
N PHE A 54 -11.09 4.85 -4.19
CA PHE A 54 -9.96 5.32 -3.39
C PHE A 54 -9.80 6.84 -3.41
N ASP A 55 -10.36 7.52 -4.41
CA ASP A 55 -10.45 8.97 -4.50
C ASP A 55 -11.12 9.59 -3.26
N LYS A 56 -12.10 8.91 -2.67
CA LYS A 56 -12.76 9.33 -1.43
C LYS A 56 -11.83 9.26 -0.22
N VAL A 57 -11.00 8.21 -0.16
CA VAL A 57 -9.99 8.06 0.90
C VAL A 57 -8.96 9.18 0.80
N ILE A 58 -8.51 9.50 -0.42
CA ILE A 58 -7.59 10.60 -0.69
C ILE A 58 -8.19 11.94 -0.27
N ALA A 59 -9.45 12.20 -0.64
CA ALA A 59 -10.13 13.44 -0.27
C ALA A 59 -10.19 13.63 1.26
N GLU A 60 -10.49 12.57 2.02
CA GLU A 60 -10.51 12.64 3.48
C GLU A 60 -9.12 12.71 4.11
N TYR A 61 -8.13 12.00 3.55
CA TYR A 61 -6.72 12.10 3.98
C TYR A 61 -6.22 13.55 3.87
N LYS A 62 -6.52 14.24 2.77
CA LYS A 62 -6.10 15.64 2.55
C LYS A 62 -6.79 16.65 3.47
N ARG A 63 -7.91 16.30 4.11
CA ARG A 63 -8.56 17.14 5.14
C ARG A 63 -7.89 17.04 6.51
N LEU A 64 -7.01 16.06 6.73
CA LEU A 64 -6.32 15.89 8.00
C LEU A 64 -5.33 17.04 8.25
N LYS A 65 -4.94 17.23 9.51
CA LYS A 65 -3.87 18.19 9.85
C LYS A 65 -2.53 17.74 9.25
N PRO A 66 -1.63 18.67 8.89
CA PRO A 66 -0.35 18.34 8.25
C PRO A 66 0.49 17.30 9.01
N GLY A 67 0.49 17.32 10.34
CA GLY A 67 1.22 16.33 11.14
C GLY A 67 0.71 14.89 10.97
N TYR A 68 -0.61 14.71 10.84
CA TYR A 68 -1.19 13.39 10.58
C TYR A 68 -0.94 12.94 9.15
N GLN A 69 -1.02 13.86 8.18
CA GLN A 69 -0.68 13.55 6.79
C GLN A 69 0.76 13.07 6.67
N ALA A 70 1.71 13.80 7.27
CA ALA A 70 3.12 13.45 7.27
C ALA A 70 3.38 12.07 7.88
N ALA A 71 2.75 11.75 9.01
CA ALA A 71 2.89 10.44 9.66
C ALA A 71 2.34 9.31 8.78
N ILE A 72 1.14 9.47 8.21
CA ILE A 72 0.54 8.47 7.31
C ILE A 72 1.41 8.28 6.07
N LYS A 73 1.89 9.36 5.45
CA LYS A 73 2.73 9.31 4.26
C LYS A 73 4.06 8.62 4.52
N ASP A 74 4.72 8.92 5.64
CA ASP A 74 5.99 8.30 6.02
C ASP A 74 5.83 6.78 6.26
N ILE A 75 4.81 6.37 7.03
CA ILE A 75 4.54 4.94 7.25
C ILE A 75 4.19 4.26 5.92
N THR A 76 3.30 4.84 5.11
CA THR A 76 2.94 4.27 3.79
C THR A 76 4.16 4.07 2.89
N LYS A 77 5.13 5.00 2.93
CA LYS A 77 6.38 4.89 2.16
C LYS A 77 7.25 3.72 2.66
N LYS A 78 7.40 3.58 3.97
CA LYS A 78 8.19 2.51 4.59
C LYS A 78 7.56 1.14 4.33
N MET A 79 6.24 1.02 4.55
CA MET A 79 5.49 -0.20 4.29
C MET A 79 5.57 -0.61 2.82
N GLY A 80 5.35 0.33 1.89
CA GLY A 80 5.37 0.03 0.45
C GLY A 80 6.74 -0.41 -0.05
N LYS A 81 7.83 0.16 0.49
CA LYS A 81 9.18 -0.31 0.22
C LYS A 81 9.41 -1.72 0.78
N GLY A 82 9.06 -1.97 2.03
CA GLY A 82 9.20 -3.30 2.66
C GLY A 82 8.43 -4.36 1.87
N MET A 83 7.16 -4.12 1.58
CA MET A 83 6.31 -5.01 0.78
C MET A 83 6.91 -5.29 -0.60
N CYS A 84 7.46 -4.28 -1.29
CA CYS A 84 8.13 -4.48 -2.58
C CYS A 84 9.39 -5.35 -2.45
N ASP A 85 10.23 -5.10 -1.44
CA ASP A 85 11.48 -5.83 -1.20
C ASP A 85 11.20 -7.32 -0.90
N PHE A 86 10.09 -7.64 -0.21
CA PHE A 86 9.69 -9.01 0.11
C PHE A 86 8.85 -9.69 -0.98
N ALA A 87 8.10 -8.95 -1.80
CA ALA A 87 7.38 -9.52 -2.95
C ALA A 87 8.33 -10.08 -4.03
N GLU A 88 9.59 -9.60 -4.08
CA GLU A 88 10.63 -10.14 -4.97
C GLU A 88 11.37 -11.34 -4.37
N LYS A 89 11.38 -11.50 -3.05
CA LYS A 89 11.96 -12.68 -2.38
C LYS A 89 10.92 -13.79 -2.28
N MET A 90 11.24 -14.97 -2.80
CA MET A 90 10.40 -16.18 -2.66
C MET A 90 10.45 -16.78 -1.24
N GLY A 91 10.36 -15.94 -0.20
CA GLY A 91 10.42 -16.38 1.18
C GLY A 91 11.07 -15.37 2.13
N VAL A 92 10.87 -15.66 3.41
CA VAL A 92 11.60 -15.07 4.53
C VAL A 92 12.47 -16.19 5.07
N ASP A 93 13.79 -16.09 4.88
CA ASP A 93 14.70 -17.22 5.10
C ASP A 93 15.32 -17.23 6.52
N SER A 94 15.09 -16.19 7.32
CA SER A 94 15.55 -16.12 8.71
C SER A 94 14.58 -15.40 9.65
N LEU A 95 14.75 -15.61 10.96
CA LEU A 95 14.00 -14.90 12.01
C LEU A 95 14.23 -13.39 11.97
N GLU A 96 15.43 -12.94 11.59
CA GLU A 96 15.73 -11.51 11.43
C GLU A 96 15.01 -10.91 10.23
N GLU A 97 14.89 -11.65 9.12
CA GLU A 97 14.07 -11.23 7.98
C GLU A 97 12.58 -11.23 8.32
N TRP A 98 12.13 -12.16 9.18
CA TRP A 98 10.76 -12.22 9.67
C TRP A 98 10.43 -11.01 10.55
N ASP A 99 11.28 -10.68 11.52
CA ASP A 99 11.12 -9.49 12.36
C ASP A 99 11.15 -8.21 11.52
N LEU A 100 11.99 -8.17 10.48
CA LEU A 100 12.06 -7.04 9.57
C LEU A 100 10.80 -6.90 8.71
N TYR A 101 10.27 -8.00 8.16
CA TYR A 101 8.99 -8.00 7.46
C TYR A 101 7.87 -7.55 8.38
N CYS A 102 7.76 -8.13 9.58
CA CYS A 102 6.77 -7.76 10.59
C CYS A 102 6.88 -6.29 11.00
N HIS A 103 8.09 -5.74 11.13
CA HIS A 103 8.28 -4.31 11.37
C HIS A 103 7.75 -3.46 10.22
N TYR A 104 8.00 -3.85 8.97
CA TYR A 104 7.49 -3.12 7.81
C TYR A 104 5.99 -3.26 7.61
N VAL A 105 5.35 -4.36 7.99
CA VAL A 105 3.91 -4.56 7.74
C VAL A 105 3.00 -4.28 8.94
N ALA A 106 3.55 -4.29 10.16
CA ALA A 106 2.76 -4.19 11.40
C ALA A 106 3.41 -3.44 12.58
N GLY A 107 4.72 -3.18 12.54
CA GLY A 107 5.49 -2.64 13.68
C GLY A 107 5.96 -1.20 13.55
#